data_AF-A0A6M1YNW4-F1
#
_entry.id   AF-A0A6M1YNW4-F1
#
_cell.length_a   1.000
_cell.length_b   1.000
_cell.length_c   1.000
_cell.angle_alpha   90.00
_cell.angle_beta   90.00
_cell.angle_gamma   90.00
#
_symmetry.space_group_name_H-M   'P 1'
#
loop_
_entity.id
_entity.type
_entity.pdbx_description
1 polymer ?
#
loop_
_entity_poly.entity_id
_entity_poly.type
_entity_poly.pdbx_seq_one_letter_code
_entity_poly.pdbx_strand_id
1 'polypeptide(L)'
;MQFQTKALYNFLRFTSYHNKSIKVKKWQIEDLRVLKLEKLFEKLKNLDLNLDKECFLKYGEQVDSPEEMVDVLALEKEGEIKDQIYLILFELYRRFLSEKRCISIFSDELDHRIFLYDTNQLHNDELLQNSLANLKNILDSNVDLGIDQKEAFKNFLQYLAHDLENFLFDYISDQIDAKNEVYALELIDSFYPYISKNIWFDFLRAKLKAAENISYSNEIIEKILSNLKLKPNLDLQFRILKFMVGHGDRNLFFKILKQTTEHLKKESEFKEVLNVLADFYQRLDREDLEKKILDMIDKRSKIKNDQNIKKQEIDRILKVFS
;
A
#
# COMPACT_ATOMS: atom_id res chain seq x y z
N MET A 1 9.21 -9.28 -7.81
CA MET A 1 9.09 -8.00 -8.55
C MET A 1 10.48 -7.63 -9.02
N GLN A 2 10.65 -7.26 -10.28
CA GLN A 2 11.92 -6.73 -10.76
C GLN A 2 11.85 -5.21 -10.59
N PHE A 3 12.62 -4.68 -9.64
CA PHE A 3 12.66 -3.24 -9.38
C PHE A 3 13.68 -2.58 -10.29
N GLN A 4 13.35 -1.38 -10.77
CA GLN A 4 14.34 -0.47 -11.33
C GLN A 4 15.24 0.07 -10.22
N THR A 5 16.46 0.48 -10.57
CA THR A 5 17.57 0.71 -9.63
C THR A 5 17.16 1.56 -8.42
N LYS A 6 16.54 2.73 -8.61
CA LYS A 6 16.13 3.58 -7.48
C LYS A 6 15.05 2.96 -6.58
N ALA A 7 14.07 2.28 -7.16
CA ALA A 7 12.98 1.63 -6.42
C ALA A 7 13.51 0.55 -5.48
N LEU A 8 14.54 -0.20 -5.91
CA LEU A 8 15.22 -1.16 -5.05
C LEU A 8 15.82 -0.51 -3.80
N TYR A 9 16.51 0.62 -3.95
CA TYR A 9 17.13 1.32 -2.82
C TYR A 9 16.10 1.93 -1.87
N ASN A 10 15.00 2.47 -2.42
CA ASN A 10 13.85 2.89 -1.61
C ASN A 10 13.28 1.72 -0.82
N PHE A 11 13.05 0.58 -1.47
CA PHE A 11 12.56 -0.63 -0.82
C PHE A 11 13.48 -1.09 0.32
N LEU A 12 14.80 -1.14 0.09
CA LEU A 12 15.76 -1.49 1.12
C LEU A 12 15.71 -0.52 2.31
N ARG A 13 15.61 0.78 2.04
CA ARG A 13 15.52 1.82 3.07
C ARG A 13 14.26 1.67 3.91
N PHE A 14 13.09 1.60 3.28
CA PHE A 14 11.80 1.49 3.97
C PHE A 14 11.70 0.18 4.74
N THR A 15 12.15 -0.93 4.15
CA THR A 15 12.13 -2.21 4.87
C THR A 15 13.10 -2.20 6.05
N SER A 16 14.27 -1.58 5.92
CA SER A 16 15.23 -1.43 7.04
C SER A 16 14.70 -0.53 8.15
N TYR A 17 13.82 0.43 7.84
CA TYR A 17 13.17 1.28 8.83
C TYR A 17 12.23 0.47 9.74
N HIS A 18 11.42 -0.41 9.15
CA HIS A 18 10.50 -1.28 9.90
C HIS A 18 11.17 -2.53 10.49
N ASN A 19 12.22 -3.04 9.85
CA ASN A 19 12.91 -4.26 10.26
C ASN A 19 14.43 -4.09 10.30
N LYS A 20 14.98 -3.96 11.52
CA LYS A 20 16.42 -3.80 11.76
C LYS A 20 17.26 -5.06 11.48
N SER A 21 16.65 -6.21 11.20
CA SER A 21 17.38 -7.47 11.00
C SER A 21 17.92 -7.65 9.57
N ILE A 22 17.60 -6.74 8.64
CA ILE A 22 17.99 -6.87 7.24
C ILE A 22 19.47 -6.51 7.10
N LYS A 23 20.22 -7.38 6.41
CA LYS A 23 21.63 -7.13 6.08
C LYS A 23 21.72 -6.18 4.90
N VAL A 24 21.90 -4.89 5.17
CA VAL A 24 22.11 -3.83 4.18
C VAL A 24 23.38 -3.06 4.48
N LYS A 25 24.05 -2.56 3.44
CA LYS A 25 25.20 -1.65 3.58
C LYS A 25 24.68 -0.24 3.90
N LYS A 26 25.45 0.52 4.68
CA LYS A 26 25.04 1.86 5.15
C LYS A 26 24.66 2.80 3.99
N TRP A 27 25.41 2.77 2.89
CA TRP A 27 25.17 3.63 1.73
C TRP A 27 23.85 3.29 1.00
N GLN A 28 23.36 2.06 1.10
CA GLN A 28 22.15 1.62 0.40
C GLN A 28 20.86 2.16 1.03
N ILE A 29 20.93 2.55 2.31
CA ILE A 29 19.80 3.05 3.10
C ILE A 29 20.02 4.49 3.58
N GLU A 30 21.13 5.11 3.19
CA GLU A 30 21.44 6.49 3.55
C GLU A 30 20.41 7.42 2.91
N ASP A 31 19.81 8.30 3.71
CA ASP A 31 18.90 9.29 3.17
C ASP A 31 19.68 10.46 2.57
N LEU A 32 19.89 10.42 1.26
CA LEU A 32 20.59 11.49 0.55
C LEU A 32 19.78 12.79 0.53
N ARG A 33 18.45 12.76 0.76
CA ARG A 33 17.59 13.95 0.78
C ARG A 33 17.95 14.92 1.91
N VAL A 34 18.46 14.43 3.02
CA VAL A 34 18.86 15.27 4.18
C VAL A 34 20.30 15.77 4.10
N LEU A 35 21.11 15.25 3.16
CA LEU A 35 22.49 15.68 3.01
C LEU A 35 22.58 17.07 2.37
N LYS A 36 23.54 17.87 2.84
CA LYS A 36 23.91 19.14 2.21
C LYS A 36 24.57 18.92 0.84
N LEU A 37 24.42 19.88 -0.07
CA LEU A 37 24.94 19.77 -1.44
C LEU A 37 26.45 19.54 -1.49
N GLU A 38 27.21 20.21 -0.62
CA GLU A 38 28.67 20.10 -0.58
C GLU A 38 29.10 18.66 -0.28
N LYS A 39 28.36 17.97 0.61
CA LYS A 39 28.61 16.57 0.95
C LYS A 39 28.31 15.62 -0.21
N LEU A 40 27.32 15.94 -1.05
CA LEU A 40 27.00 15.12 -2.23
C LEU A 40 28.14 15.19 -3.26
N PHE A 41 28.64 16.40 -3.56
CA PHE A 41 29.78 16.56 -4.46
C PHE A 41 31.08 16.00 -3.87
N GLU A 42 31.31 16.12 -2.56
CA GLU A 42 32.46 15.49 -1.89
C GLU A 42 32.41 13.95 -2.01
N LYS A 43 31.23 13.34 -1.86
CA LYS A 43 31.05 11.89 -2.06
C LYS A 43 31.33 11.49 -3.50
N LEU A 44 30.89 12.25 -4.51
CA LEU A 44 31.23 11.98 -5.91
C LEU A 44 32.74 12.06 -6.15
N LYS A 45 33.41 13.08 -5.59
CA LYS A 45 34.86 13.22 -5.68
C LYS A 45 35.60 12.03 -5.09
N ASN A 46 35.13 11.49 -3.97
CA ASN A 46 35.69 10.28 -3.36
C ASN A 46 35.46 9.00 -4.18
N LEU A 47 34.56 9.04 -5.17
CA LEU A 47 34.29 7.97 -6.14
C LEU A 47 34.97 8.26 -7.51
N ASP A 48 35.96 9.15 -7.52
CA ASP A 48 36.69 9.64 -8.69
C ASP A 48 35.85 10.42 -9.72
N LEU A 49 34.72 10.99 -9.30
CA LEU A 49 33.93 11.92 -10.11
C LEU A 49 34.12 13.36 -9.62
N ASN A 50 35.05 14.06 -10.26
CA ASN A 50 35.26 15.50 -10.03
C ASN A 50 34.20 16.30 -10.79
N LEU A 51 33.08 16.54 -10.13
CA LEU A 51 31.98 17.31 -10.67
C LEU A 51 31.67 18.48 -9.74
N ASP A 52 31.48 19.67 -10.31
CA ASP A 52 30.91 20.82 -9.62
C ASP A 52 29.49 21.11 -10.12
N LYS A 53 28.83 22.09 -9.50
CA LYS A 53 27.46 22.47 -9.86
C LYS A 53 27.33 22.94 -11.31
N GLU A 54 28.27 23.73 -11.81
CA GLU A 54 28.20 24.29 -13.16
C GLU A 54 28.37 23.20 -14.21
N CYS A 55 29.32 22.29 -13.99
CA CYS A 55 29.53 21.14 -14.85
C CYS A 55 28.31 20.22 -14.82
N PHE A 56 27.76 19.92 -13.64
CA PHE A 56 26.54 19.11 -13.50
C PHE A 56 25.38 19.68 -14.34
N LEU A 57 25.13 20.98 -14.24
CA LEU A 57 24.05 21.64 -15.00
C LEU A 57 24.28 21.56 -16.51
N LYS A 58 25.52 21.75 -17.00
CA LYS A 58 25.85 21.61 -18.42
C LYS A 58 25.58 20.21 -18.95
N TYR A 59 25.90 19.17 -18.19
CA TYR A 59 25.53 17.80 -18.57
C TYR A 59 24.01 17.59 -18.52
N GLY A 60 23.34 18.19 -17.52
CA GLY A 60 21.88 18.16 -17.36
C GLY A 60 21.09 18.71 -18.55
N GLU A 61 21.67 19.66 -19.29
CA GLU A 61 21.06 20.16 -20.53
C GLU A 61 20.96 19.07 -21.60
N GLN A 62 21.91 18.13 -21.63
CA GLN A 62 22.09 17.13 -22.69
C GLN A 62 21.39 15.80 -22.42
N VAL A 63 20.86 15.60 -21.21
CA VAL A 63 20.22 14.34 -20.79
C VAL A 63 18.83 14.58 -20.22
N ASP A 64 17.95 13.59 -20.32
CA ASP A 64 16.55 13.70 -19.89
C ASP A 64 16.23 12.82 -18.66
N SER A 65 17.22 12.10 -18.15
CA SER A 65 17.07 11.25 -16.98
C SER A 65 18.35 11.14 -16.13
N PRO A 66 18.24 10.83 -14.83
CA PRO A 66 19.40 10.53 -14.00
C PRO A 66 20.11 9.23 -14.44
N GLU A 67 19.39 8.30 -15.05
CA GLU A 67 19.95 7.09 -15.67
C GLU A 67 20.92 7.47 -16.81
N GLU A 68 20.48 8.30 -17.76
CA GLU A 68 21.34 8.80 -18.84
C GLU A 68 22.54 9.60 -18.32
N MET A 69 22.33 10.41 -17.28
CA MET A 69 23.41 11.16 -16.64
C MET A 69 24.53 10.23 -16.15
N VAL A 70 24.16 9.12 -15.54
CA VAL A 70 25.11 8.11 -15.04
C VAL A 70 25.79 7.38 -16.19
N ASP A 71 25.05 7.09 -17.26
CA ASP A 71 25.61 6.47 -18.46
C ASP A 71 26.53 7.39 -19.27
N VAL A 72 26.52 8.71 -19.02
CA VAL A 72 27.51 9.65 -19.59
C VAL A 72 28.70 9.82 -18.65
N LEU A 73 28.45 10.00 -17.36
CA LEU A 73 29.49 10.38 -16.40
C LEU A 73 30.26 9.19 -15.83
N ALA A 74 29.65 8.00 -15.76
CA ALA A 74 30.20 6.84 -15.05
C ALA A 74 30.34 5.60 -15.94
N LEU A 75 30.61 5.79 -17.24
CA LEU A 75 30.78 4.72 -18.24
C LEU A 75 31.76 3.62 -17.81
N GLU A 76 32.88 4.02 -17.20
CA GLU A 76 33.96 3.11 -16.81
C GLU A 76 33.75 2.47 -15.42
N LYS A 77 32.65 2.82 -14.73
CA LYS A 77 32.39 2.33 -13.38
C LYS A 77 31.41 1.15 -13.44
N GLU A 78 31.63 0.15 -12.60
CA GLU A 78 30.78 -1.05 -12.53
C GLU A 78 30.38 -1.39 -11.09
N GLY A 79 29.34 -2.21 -10.96
CA GLY A 79 28.85 -2.75 -9.69
C GLY A 79 28.49 -1.67 -8.66
N GLU A 80 28.89 -1.89 -7.41
CA GLU A 80 28.52 -1.03 -6.28
C GLU A 80 29.01 0.41 -6.39
N ILE A 81 30.08 0.66 -7.15
CA ILE A 81 30.59 2.01 -7.36
C ILE A 81 29.64 2.76 -8.29
N LYS A 82 29.21 2.14 -9.39
CA LYS A 82 28.23 2.73 -10.31
C LYS A 82 26.90 3.01 -9.59
N ASP A 83 26.45 2.11 -8.74
CA ASP A 83 25.22 2.28 -7.96
C ASP A 83 25.29 3.45 -6.96
N GLN A 84 26.40 3.59 -6.24
CA GLN A 84 26.61 4.72 -5.34
C GLN A 84 26.63 6.05 -6.09
N ILE A 85 27.31 6.08 -7.23
CA ILE A 85 27.32 7.25 -8.12
C ILE A 85 25.90 7.56 -8.60
N TYR A 86 25.15 6.54 -9.05
CA TYR A 86 23.77 6.68 -9.49
C TYR A 86 22.90 7.33 -8.42
N LEU A 87 22.96 6.84 -7.17
CA LEU A 87 22.14 7.41 -6.09
C LEU A 87 22.46 8.89 -5.83
N ILE A 88 23.73 9.27 -5.90
CA ILE A 88 24.13 10.67 -5.68
C ILE A 88 23.73 11.55 -6.86
N LEU A 89 23.98 11.10 -8.10
CA LEU A 89 23.58 11.84 -9.30
C LEU A 89 22.06 11.96 -9.41
N PHE A 90 21.31 10.93 -9.02
CA PHE A 90 19.86 10.96 -8.93
C PHE A 90 19.36 12.06 -7.98
N GLU A 91 19.95 12.17 -6.79
CA GLU A 91 19.57 13.20 -5.83
C GLU A 91 19.95 14.60 -6.29
N LEU A 92 21.10 14.77 -6.96
CA LEU A 92 21.48 16.04 -7.56
C LEU A 92 20.54 16.43 -8.71
N TYR A 93 20.17 15.48 -9.56
CA TYR A 93 19.22 15.66 -10.66
C TYR A 93 17.88 16.13 -10.12
N ARG A 94 17.36 15.45 -9.10
CA ARG A 94 16.11 15.80 -8.40
C ARG A 94 16.10 17.23 -7.87
N ARG A 95 17.25 17.72 -7.37
CA ARG A 95 17.37 19.07 -6.78
C ARG A 95 17.59 20.18 -7.80
N PHE A 96 18.38 19.92 -8.84
CA PHE A 96 18.83 20.96 -9.77
C PHE A 96 18.06 21.01 -11.08
N LEU A 97 17.45 19.91 -11.50
CA LEU A 97 16.74 19.76 -12.78
C LEU A 97 15.28 19.39 -12.53
N SER A 98 14.65 20.07 -11.58
CA SER A 98 13.29 19.79 -11.13
C SER A 98 12.22 19.91 -12.24
N GLU A 99 12.53 20.71 -13.26
CA GLU A 99 11.74 20.93 -14.47
C GLU A 99 11.78 19.74 -15.45
N LYS A 100 12.86 18.94 -15.43
CA LYS A 100 13.02 17.73 -16.26
C LYS A 100 12.54 16.49 -15.52
N ARG A 101 11.26 16.45 -15.16
CA ARG A 101 10.72 15.36 -14.33
C ARG A 101 10.50 14.08 -15.14
N CYS A 102 11.42 13.12 -15.05
CA CYS A 102 11.26 11.77 -15.61
C CYS A 102 10.46 10.84 -14.68
N ILE A 103 10.11 9.64 -15.18
CA ILE A 103 9.33 8.64 -14.44
C ILE A 103 10.02 8.17 -13.16
N SER A 104 11.35 8.02 -13.16
CA SER A 104 12.11 7.60 -11.98
C SER A 104 12.02 8.66 -10.87
N ILE A 105 12.16 9.94 -11.21
CA ILE A 105 12.02 11.07 -10.26
C ILE A 105 10.59 11.18 -9.75
N PHE A 106 9.60 11.04 -10.64
CA PHE A 106 8.20 11.03 -10.25
C PHE A 106 7.90 9.92 -9.24
N SER A 107 8.34 8.70 -9.55
CA SER A 107 8.09 7.52 -8.72
C SER A 107 8.81 7.59 -7.38
N ASP A 108 10.05 8.09 -7.33
CA ASP A 108 10.78 8.31 -6.07
C ASP A 108 10.08 9.33 -5.16
N GLU A 109 9.52 10.40 -5.73
CA GLU A 109 8.75 11.38 -4.97
C GLU A 109 7.40 10.82 -4.49
N LEU A 110 6.74 9.99 -5.31
CA LEU A 110 5.51 9.31 -4.88
C LEU A 110 5.79 8.32 -3.74
N ASP A 111 6.82 7.48 -3.88
CA ASP A 111 7.28 6.57 -2.82
C ASP A 111 7.57 7.31 -1.51
N HIS A 112 8.29 8.43 -1.58
CA HIS A 112 8.59 9.22 -0.40
C HIS A 112 7.32 9.79 0.25
N ARG A 113 6.34 10.24 -0.54
CA ARG A 113 5.06 10.75 -0.02
C ARG A 113 4.24 9.63 0.63
N ILE A 114 4.20 8.45 0.02
CA ILE A 114 3.57 7.26 0.61
C ILE A 114 4.24 6.93 1.94
N PHE A 115 5.57 6.90 2.00
CA PHE A 115 6.30 6.64 3.24
C PHE A 115 5.98 7.66 4.35
N LEU A 116 5.88 8.95 4.01
CA LEU A 116 5.48 9.97 4.98
C LEU A 116 4.03 9.80 5.46
N TYR A 117 3.14 9.36 4.57
CA TYR A 117 1.76 9.04 4.93
C TYR A 117 1.72 7.86 5.93
N ASP A 118 2.35 6.73 5.57
CA ASP A 118 2.35 5.51 6.38
C ASP A 118 3.01 5.71 7.76
N THR A 119 3.94 6.65 7.88
CA THR A 119 4.62 6.99 9.14
C THR A 119 3.94 8.11 9.93
N ASN A 120 2.78 8.60 9.49
CA ASN A 120 2.06 9.75 10.07
C ASN A 120 2.93 11.03 10.16
N GLN A 121 3.83 11.21 9.21
CA GLN A 121 4.71 12.38 9.09
C GLN A 121 4.26 13.34 7.97
N LEU A 122 3.20 12.99 7.24
CA LEU A 122 2.64 13.85 6.22
C LEU A 122 1.85 15.00 6.86
N HIS A 123 2.29 16.23 6.60
CA HIS A 123 1.63 17.44 7.12
C HIS A 123 0.48 17.93 6.23
N ASN A 124 0.52 17.62 4.94
CA ASN A 124 -0.48 18.03 3.95
C ASN A 124 -0.63 16.96 2.87
N ASP A 125 -1.86 16.49 2.68
CA ASP A 125 -2.22 15.46 1.71
C ASP A 125 -2.28 15.99 0.27
N GLU A 126 -2.40 17.30 0.07
CA GLU A 126 -2.53 17.92 -1.27
C GLU A 126 -1.41 17.49 -2.22
N LEU A 127 -0.17 17.38 -1.73
CA LEU A 127 0.95 16.91 -2.53
C LEU A 127 0.77 15.46 -2.96
N LEU A 128 0.28 14.60 -2.07
CA LEU A 128 0.00 13.20 -2.38
C LEU A 128 -1.17 13.09 -3.37
N GLN A 129 -2.25 13.85 -3.16
CA GLN A 129 -3.40 13.90 -4.07
C GLN A 129 -2.98 14.35 -5.48
N ASN A 130 -2.17 15.42 -5.57
CA ASN A 130 -1.59 15.89 -6.82
C ASN A 130 -0.67 14.85 -7.46
N SER A 131 0.08 14.07 -6.67
CA SER A 131 0.85 12.94 -7.19
C SER A 131 -0.05 11.86 -7.79
N LEU A 132 -1.15 11.50 -7.13
CA LEU A 132 -2.08 10.48 -7.62
C LEU A 132 -2.81 10.93 -8.91
N ALA A 133 -3.19 12.20 -8.98
CA ALA A 133 -3.77 12.78 -10.20
C ALA A 133 -2.77 12.74 -11.37
N ASN A 134 -1.51 13.11 -11.12
CA ASN A 134 -0.45 13.03 -12.14
C ASN A 134 -0.15 11.58 -12.55
N LEU A 135 -0.17 10.64 -11.60
CA LEU A 135 -0.03 9.22 -11.89
C LEU A 135 -1.13 8.77 -12.86
N LYS A 136 -2.39 9.17 -12.63
CA LYS A 136 -3.49 8.84 -13.52
C LYS A 136 -3.23 9.35 -14.94
N ASN A 137 -2.80 10.60 -15.09
CA ASN A 137 -2.46 11.18 -16.39
C ASN A 137 -1.34 10.41 -17.10
N ILE A 138 -0.31 9.97 -16.35
CA ILE A 138 0.79 9.15 -16.91
C ILE A 138 0.23 7.81 -17.41
N LEU A 139 -0.64 7.16 -16.63
CA LEU A 139 -1.24 5.88 -17.01
C LEU A 139 -2.16 6.02 -18.23
N ASP A 140 -2.98 7.07 -18.28
CA ASP A 140 -3.84 7.39 -19.43
C ASP A 140 -3.03 7.61 -20.70
N SER A 141 -1.95 8.38 -20.60
CA SER A 141 -1.07 8.64 -21.76
C SER A 141 -0.50 7.34 -22.33
N ASN A 142 -0.19 6.34 -21.49
CA ASN A 142 0.27 5.03 -21.96
C ASN A 142 -0.86 4.23 -22.63
N VAL A 143 -2.08 4.34 -22.14
CA VAL A 143 -3.27 3.68 -22.72
C VAL A 143 -3.62 4.30 -24.07
N ASP A 144 -3.50 5.63 -24.20
CA ASP A 144 -3.69 6.35 -25.47
C ASP A 144 -2.66 5.92 -26.53
N LEU A 145 -1.47 5.50 -26.10
CA LEU A 145 -0.45 4.88 -26.95
C LEU A 145 -0.72 3.41 -27.29
N GLY A 146 -1.83 2.85 -26.82
CA GLY A 146 -2.29 1.49 -27.12
C GLY A 146 -1.85 0.42 -26.13
N ILE A 147 -1.26 0.78 -24.99
CA ILE A 147 -0.87 -0.18 -23.94
C ILE A 147 -2.11 -0.56 -23.13
N ASP A 148 -2.26 -1.85 -22.80
CA ASP A 148 -3.34 -2.30 -21.92
C ASP A 148 -3.25 -1.64 -20.53
N GLN A 149 -4.39 -1.31 -19.92
CA GLN A 149 -4.46 -0.60 -18.64
C GLN A 149 -3.70 -1.34 -17.53
N LYS A 150 -3.85 -2.66 -17.42
CA LYS A 150 -3.18 -3.45 -16.39
C LYS A 150 -1.69 -3.59 -16.66
N GLU A 151 -1.30 -3.67 -17.92
CA GLU A 151 0.09 -3.69 -18.33
C GLU A 151 0.78 -2.35 -18.04
N ALA A 152 0.16 -1.22 -18.38
CA ALA A 152 0.67 0.11 -18.07
C ALA A 152 0.90 0.28 -16.56
N PHE A 153 -0.09 -0.15 -15.75
CA PHE A 153 0.04 -0.12 -14.29
C PHE A 153 1.17 -1.02 -13.79
N LYS A 154 1.24 -2.27 -14.26
CA LYS A 154 2.30 -3.22 -13.89
C LYS A 154 3.70 -2.72 -14.25
N ASN A 155 3.85 -2.06 -15.39
CA ASN A 155 5.11 -1.46 -15.83
C ASN A 155 5.51 -0.31 -14.92
N PHE A 156 4.55 0.55 -14.55
CA PHE A 156 4.77 1.63 -13.60
C PHE A 156 5.23 1.11 -12.23
N LEU A 157 4.63 0.02 -11.73
CA LEU A 157 4.99 -0.55 -10.43
C LEU A 157 6.47 -1.00 -10.32
N GLN A 158 7.18 -1.19 -11.43
CA GLN A 158 8.62 -1.51 -11.40
C GLN A 158 9.48 -0.34 -10.88
N TYR A 159 8.96 0.88 -10.94
CA TYR A 159 9.62 2.11 -10.50
C TYR A 159 9.24 2.52 -9.07
N LEU A 160 8.35 1.78 -8.41
CA LEU A 160 7.95 2.03 -7.02
C LEU A 160 8.47 0.95 -6.08
N ALA A 161 8.82 1.38 -4.87
CA ALA A 161 9.14 0.51 -3.75
C ALA A 161 7.90 0.06 -2.99
N HIS A 162 6.89 0.93 -2.86
CA HIS A 162 5.66 0.61 -2.15
C HIS A 162 4.71 -0.24 -2.99
N ASP A 163 3.92 -1.08 -2.31
CA ASP A 163 2.78 -1.75 -2.92
C ASP A 163 1.64 -0.74 -3.12
N LEU A 164 1.65 -0.11 -4.30
CA LEU A 164 0.68 0.93 -4.65
C LEU A 164 -0.77 0.44 -4.62
N GLU A 165 -1.06 -0.82 -4.94
CA GLU A 165 -2.44 -1.32 -4.90
C GLU A 165 -2.98 -1.35 -3.46
N ASN A 166 -2.17 -1.85 -2.52
CA ASN A 166 -2.56 -1.88 -1.11
C ASN A 166 -2.63 -0.47 -0.54
N PHE A 167 -1.64 0.38 -0.86
CA PHE A 167 -1.64 1.78 -0.46
C PHE A 167 -2.91 2.50 -0.94
N LEU A 168 -3.27 2.36 -2.23
CA LEU A 168 -4.49 2.97 -2.77
C LEU A 168 -5.73 2.50 -2.02
N PHE A 169 -5.81 1.21 -1.70
CA PHE A 169 -6.94 0.68 -0.92
C PHE A 169 -7.03 1.29 0.47
N ASP A 170 -5.92 1.29 1.23
CA ASP A 170 -5.89 1.82 2.60
C ASP A 170 -6.12 3.33 2.59
N TYR A 171 -5.45 4.08 1.71
CA TYR A 171 -5.63 5.53 1.54
C TYR A 171 -7.09 5.89 1.19
N ILE A 172 -7.71 5.21 0.22
CA ILE A 172 -9.12 5.46 -0.11
C ILE A 172 -10.02 5.11 1.08
N SER A 173 -9.75 4.01 1.79
CA SER A 173 -10.51 3.67 3.00
C SER A 173 -10.47 4.78 4.04
N ASP A 174 -9.31 5.38 4.26
CA ASP A 174 -9.11 6.50 5.18
C ASP A 174 -9.84 7.76 4.71
N GLN A 175 -9.82 8.05 3.40
CA GLN A 175 -10.60 9.16 2.83
C GLN A 175 -12.11 8.97 3.03
N ILE A 176 -12.62 7.73 2.94
CA ILE A 176 -14.02 7.41 3.25
C ILE A 176 -14.30 7.68 4.74
N ASP A 177 -13.42 7.23 5.64
CA ASP A 177 -13.59 7.42 7.09
C ASP A 177 -13.50 8.90 7.48
N ALA A 178 -12.71 9.69 6.76
CA ALA A 178 -12.62 11.14 6.88
C ALA A 178 -13.82 11.90 6.23
N LYS A 179 -14.78 11.18 5.62
CA LYS A 179 -15.95 11.73 4.90
C LYS A 179 -15.61 12.54 3.64
N ASN A 180 -14.46 12.28 3.03
CA ASN A 180 -14.09 12.83 1.72
C ASN A 180 -14.67 11.96 0.59
N GLU A 181 -16.00 11.77 0.61
CA GLU A 181 -16.70 10.75 -0.20
C GLU A 181 -16.55 10.97 -1.72
N VAL A 182 -16.64 12.23 -2.17
CA VAL A 182 -16.51 12.59 -3.60
C VAL A 182 -15.14 12.20 -4.11
N TYR A 183 -14.08 12.61 -3.39
CA TYR A 183 -12.71 12.31 -3.77
C TYR A 183 -12.39 10.81 -3.71
N ALA A 184 -12.89 10.12 -2.68
CA ALA A 184 -12.76 8.67 -2.58
C ALA A 184 -13.41 7.95 -3.78
N LEU A 185 -14.61 8.39 -4.19
CA LEU A 185 -15.30 7.82 -5.36
C LEU A 185 -14.52 8.07 -6.66
N GLU A 186 -14.01 9.28 -6.86
CA GLU A 186 -13.17 9.63 -8.01
C GLU A 186 -11.93 8.74 -8.09
N LEU A 187 -11.24 8.50 -6.98
CA LEU A 187 -10.08 7.62 -6.91
C LEU A 187 -10.45 6.17 -7.25
N ILE A 188 -11.55 5.67 -6.71
CA ILE A 188 -12.03 4.31 -7.01
C ILE A 188 -12.27 4.18 -8.51
N ASP A 189 -13.07 5.07 -9.09
CA ASP A 189 -13.48 4.97 -10.49
C ASP A 189 -12.29 5.15 -11.43
N SER A 190 -11.38 6.06 -11.09
CA SER A 190 -10.16 6.32 -11.87
C SER A 190 -9.21 5.13 -11.87
N PHE A 191 -8.97 4.48 -10.73
CA PHE A 191 -7.98 3.40 -10.63
C PHE A 191 -8.55 1.99 -10.84
N TYR A 192 -9.89 1.81 -10.77
CA TYR A 192 -10.57 0.52 -10.99
C TYR A 192 -10.13 -0.27 -12.24
N PRO A 193 -9.94 0.36 -13.43
CA PRO A 193 -9.49 -0.39 -14.61
C PRO A 193 -8.03 -0.89 -14.53
N TYR A 194 -7.18 -0.22 -13.75
CA TYR A 194 -5.74 -0.49 -13.69
C TYR A 194 -5.36 -1.58 -12.70
N ILE A 195 -6.08 -1.67 -11.58
CA ILE A 195 -5.75 -2.57 -10.48
C ILE A 195 -6.05 -4.04 -10.81
N SER A 196 -5.34 -4.94 -10.15
CA SER A 196 -5.56 -6.38 -10.24
C SER A 196 -6.66 -6.87 -9.28
N LYS A 197 -6.82 -6.16 -8.16
CA LYS A 197 -7.65 -6.54 -7.00
C LYS A 197 -9.03 -5.88 -7.00
N ASN A 198 -9.78 -5.97 -8.11
CA ASN A 198 -11.08 -5.28 -8.27
C ASN A 198 -12.07 -5.51 -7.12
N ILE A 199 -12.10 -6.71 -6.53
CA ILE A 199 -13.00 -7.05 -5.41
C ILE A 199 -12.77 -6.14 -4.19
N TRP A 200 -11.53 -5.70 -3.96
CA TRP A 200 -11.21 -4.76 -2.88
C TRP A 200 -11.81 -3.38 -3.13
N PHE A 201 -11.80 -2.92 -4.38
CA PHE A 201 -12.43 -1.65 -4.76
C PHE A 201 -13.96 -1.75 -4.79
N ASP A 202 -14.51 -2.91 -5.16
CA ASP A 202 -15.95 -3.17 -5.03
C ASP A 202 -16.39 -3.04 -3.56
N PHE A 203 -15.55 -3.50 -2.61
CA PHE A 203 -15.82 -3.31 -1.19
C PHE A 203 -15.77 -1.83 -0.77
N LEU A 204 -14.80 -1.05 -1.26
CA LEU A 204 -14.76 0.40 -1.01
C LEU A 204 -16.00 1.12 -1.56
N ARG A 205 -16.50 0.73 -2.74
CA ARG A 205 -17.77 1.24 -3.30
C ARG A 205 -18.95 0.91 -2.39
N ALA A 206 -19.02 -0.32 -1.87
CA ALA A 206 -20.05 -0.70 -0.92
C ALA A 206 -19.98 0.16 0.35
N LYS A 207 -18.78 0.36 0.90
CA LYS A 207 -18.54 1.20 2.09
C LYS A 207 -19.03 2.63 1.88
N LEU A 208 -18.70 3.27 0.76
CA LEU A 208 -19.20 4.60 0.38
C LEU A 208 -20.72 4.64 0.29
N LYS A 209 -21.32 3.67 -0.40
CA LYS A 209 -22.77 3.67 -0.66
C LYS A 209 -23.61 3.34 0.57
N ALA A 210 -23.02 2.77 1.61
CA ALA A 210 -23.74 2.42 2.82
C ALA A 210 -24.30 3.62 3.59
N ALA A 211 -23.68 4.80 3.47
CA ALA A 211 -24.18 6.03 4.06
C ALA A 211 -25.51 6.48 3.41
N GLU A 212 -25.66 6.25 2.11
CA GLU A 212 -26.84 6.65 1.33
C GLU A 212 -27.90 5.54 1.27
N ASN A 213 -27.48 4.29 1.03
CA ASN A 213 -28.34 3.15 0.79
C ASN A 213 -27.69 1.84 1.24
N ILE A 214 -28.02 1.43 2.47
CA ILE A 214 -27.57 0.18 3.08
C ILE A 214 -27.97 -1.06 2.26
N SER A 215 -29.17 -1.07 1.66
CA SER A 215 -29.64 -2.22 0.86
C SER A 215 -28.75 -2.44 -0.37
N TYR A 216 -28.41 -1.37 -1.07
CA TYR A 216 -27.52 -1.44 -2.23
C TYR A 216 -26.09 -1.87 -1.84
N SER A 217 -25.57 -1.35 -0.72
CA SER A 217 -24.28 -1.81 -0.17
C SER A 217 -24.31 -3.31 0.12
N ASN A 218 -25.38 -3.82 0.76
CA ASN A 218 -25.53 -5.25 1.04
C ASN A 218 -25.56 -6.10 -0.24
N GLU A 219 -26.21 -5.65 -1.31
CA GLU A 219 -26.21 -6.35 -2.61
C GLU A 219 -24.80 -6.47 -3.21
N ILE A 220 -23.97 -5.42 -3.11
CA ILE A 220 -22.58 -5.46 -3.56
C ILE A 220 -21.79 -6.47 -2.71
N ILE A 221 -21.98 -6.46 -1.39
CA ILE A 221 -21.31 -7.40 -0.48
C ILE A 221 -21.71 -8.84 -0.78
N GLU A 222 -22.96 -9.12 -1.14
CA GLU A 222 -23.39 -10.46 -1.55
C GLU A 222 -22.69 -10.95 -2.83
N LYS A 223 -22.48 -10.05 -3.80
CA LYS A 223 -21.72 -10.36 -5.02
C LYS A 223 -20.26 -10.65 -4.69
N ILE A 224 -19.64 -9.84 -3.83
CA ILE A 224 -18.28 -10.04 -3.34
C ILE A 224 -18.14 -11.40 -2.65
N LEU A 225 -19.07 -11.75 -1.76
CA LEU A 225 -19.08 -13.04 -1.06
C LEU A 225 -19.11 -14.23 -2.01
N SER A 226 -19.90 -14.12 -3.08
CA SER A 226 -20.02 -15.17 -4.10
C SER A 226 -18.68 -15.41 -4.81
N ASN A 227 -17.93 -14.34 -5.08
CA ASN A 227 -16.57 -14.44 -5.63
C ASN A 227 -15.58 -15.03 -4.60
N LEU A 228 -15.69 -14.64 -3.33
CA LEU A 228 -14.85 -15.14 -2.24
C LEU A 228 -15.07 -16.63 -1.93
N LYS A 229 -16.21 -17.22 -2.32
CA LYS A 229 -16.40 -18.68 -2.23
C LYS A 229 -15.46 -19.44 -3.16
N LEU A 230 -15.20 -18.88 -4.35
CA LEU A 230 -14.33 -19.50 -5.35
C LEU A 230 -12.85 -19.25 -5.05
N LYS A 231 -12.52 -18.04 -4.58
CA LYS A 231 -11.17 -17.63 -4.20
C LYS A 231 -11.18 -16.98 -2.82
N PRO A 232 -11.06 -17.76 -1.74
CA PRO A 232 -11.08 -17.23 -0.38
C PRO A 232 -9.98 -16.20 -0.13
N ASN A 233 -10.36 -15.08 0.49
CA ASN A 233 -9.44 -14.05 0.97
C ASN A 233 -9.88 -13.66 2.39
N LEU A 234 -9.19 -14.19 3.39
CA LEU A 234 -9.52 -13.98 4.80
C LEU A 234 -9.40 -12.51 5.21
N ASP A 235 -8.40 -11.80 4.72
CA ASP A 235 -8.17 -10.40 5.07
C ASP A 235 -9.37 -9.53 4.63
N LEU A 236 -9.83 -9.71 3.38
CA LEU A 236 -11.02 -9.01 2.90
C LEU A 236 -12.28 -9.43 3.67
N GLN A 237 -12.43 -10.71 3.99
CA GLN A 237 -13.56 -11.20 4.78
C GLN A 237 -13.62 -10.56 6.17
N PHE A 238 -12.47 -10.40 6.84
CA PHE A 238 -12.38 -9.69 8.12
C PHE A 238 -12.75 -8.22 7.99
N ARG A 239 -12.26 -7.53 6.94
CA ARG A 239 -12.62 -6.12 6.70
C ARG A 239 -14.12 -5.95 6.44
N ILE A 240 -14.73 -6.84 5.66
CA ILE A 240 -16.19 -6.86 5.45
C ILE A 240 -16.92 -7.12 6.77
N LEU A 241 -16.50 -8.11 7.57
CA LEU A 241 -17.15 -8.40 8.85
C LEU A 241 -17.14 -7.21 9.81
N LYS A 242 -15.99 -6.54 9.95
CA LYS A 242 -15.84 -5.31 10.77
C LYS A 242 -16.78 -4.21 10.27
N PHE A 243 -16.85 -4.01 8.95
CA PHE A 243 -17.79 -3.05 8.36
C PHE A 243 -19.26 -3.42 8.63
N MET A 244 -19.60 -4.70 8.59
CA MET A 244 -20.97 -5.18 8.79
C MET A 244 -21.45 -5.04 10.24
N VAL A 245 -20.55 -5.03 11.23
CA VAL A 245 -20.89 -4.60 12.60
C VAL A 245 -21.48 -3.19 12.58
N GLY A 246 -20.90 -2.31 11.76
CA GLY A 246 -21.26 -0.91 11.57
C GLY A 246 -22.60 -0.68 10.86
N HIS A 247 -22.77 -1.34 9.72
CA HIS A 247 -23.74 -0.89 8.71
C HIS A 247 -24.52 -2.03 8.06
N GLY A 248 -24.27 -3.27 8.49
CA GLY A 248 -24.71 -4.47 7.80
C GLY A 248 -26.06 -5.02 8.23
N ASP A 249 -26.71 -5.74 7.31
CA ASP A 249 -27.83 -6.62 7.66
C ASP A 249 -27.34 -7.81 8.51
N ARG A 250 -28.14 -8.16 9.53
CA ARG A 250 -27.81 -9.25 10.47
C ARG A 250 -27.67 -10.60 9.76
N ASN A 251 -28.57 -10.94 8.83
CA ASN A 251 -28.52 -12.23 8.14
C ASN A 251 -27.27 -12.30 7.26
N LEU A 252 -26.96 -11.21 6.57
CA LEU A 252 -25.75 -11.12 5.76
C LEU A 252 -24.49 -11.22 6.62
N PHE A 253 -24.43 -10.56 7.79
CA PHE A 253 -23.33 -10.71 8.74
C PHE A 253 -23.07 -12.18 9.09
N PHE A 254 -24.10 -12.93 9.51
CA PHE A 254 -23.94 -14.34 9.86
C PHE A 254 -23.56 -15.22 8.67
N LYS A 255 -24.01 -14.88 7.45
CA LYS A 255 -23.61 -15.55 6.21
C LYS A 255 -22.11 -15.37 5.93
N ILE A 256 -21.59 -14.14 6.08
CA ILE A 256 -20.16 -13.84 5.95
C ILE A 256 -19.35 -14.55 7.04
N LEU A 257 -19.83 -14.49 8.29
CA LEU A 257 -19.18 -15.09 9.44
C LEU A 257 -18.97 -16.59 9.20
N LYS A 258 -20.04 -17.29 8.82
CA LYS A 258 -19.98 -18.71 8.50
C LYS A 258 -18.93 -19.01 7.43
N GLN A 259 -18.96 -18.28 6.31
CA GLN A 259 -17.99 -18.47 5.22
C GLN A 259 -16.54 -18.19 5.67
N THR A 260 -16.33 -17.14 6.47
CA THR A 260 -15.00 -16.78 7.00
C THR A 260 -14.45 -17.91 7.89
N THR A 261 -15.32 -18.45 8.75
CA THR A 261 -14.94 -19.49 9.72
C THR A 261 -14.57 -20.83 9.08
N GLU A 262 -15.05 -21.10 7.86
CA GLU A 262 -14.66 -22.29 7.08
C GLU A 262 -13.21 -22.26 6.61
N HIS A 263 -12.58 -21.08 6.57
CA HIS A 263 -11.24 -20.88 6.04
C HIS A 263 -10.17 -20.61 7.12
N LEU A 264 -10.57 -20.46 8.39
CA LEU A 264 -9.66 -20.22 9.50
C LEU A 264 -8.71 -21.40 9.71
N LYS A 265 -7.44 -21.09 9.93
CA LYS A 265 -6.38 -22.07 10.19
C LYS A 265 -5.66 -21.79 11.49
N LYS A 266 -5.49 -20.53 11.87
CA LYS A 266 -4.69 -20.11 13.03
C LYS A 266 -5.54 -19.61 14.18
N GLU A 267 -5.00 -19.73 15.38
CA GLU A 267 -5.59 -19.19 16.61
C GLU A 267 -5.75 -17.66 16.55
N SER A 268 -4.79 -16.94 15.96
CA SER A 268 -4.90 -15.48 15.79
C SER A 268 -6.12 -15.07 14.98
N GLU A 269 -6.40 -15.78 13.88
CA GLU A 269 -7.54 -15.51 12.99
C GLU A 269 -8.85 -15.80 13.72
N PHE A 270 -8.89 -16.84 14.55
CA PHE A 270 -10.08 -17.14 15.35
C PHE A 270 -10.32 -16.10 16.45
N LYS A 271 -9.27 -15.65 17.14
CA LYS A 271 -9.37 -14.54 18.11
C LYS A 271 -9.90 -13.27 17.45
N GLU A 272 -9.49 -12.99 16.21
CA GLU A 272 -10.01 -11.86 15.46
C GLU A 272 -11.52 -12.00 15.16
N VAL A 273 -12.00 -13.20 14.78
CA VAL A 273 -13.45 -13.45 14.64
C VAL A 273 -14.19 -13.20 15.96
N LEU A 274 -13.64 -13.67 17.08
CA LEU A 274 -14.26 -13.46 18.40
C LEU A 274 -14.35 -11.98 18.75
N ASN A 275 -13.30 -11.19 18.49
CA ASN A 275 -13.34 -9.74 18.70
C ASN A 275 -14.46 -9.10 17.88
N VAL A 276 -14.57 -9.43 16.58
CA VAL A 276 -15.64 -8.89 15.73
C VAL A 276 -17.03 -9.32 16.20
N LEU A 277 -17.18 -10.53 16.74
CA LEU A 277 -18.43 -10.98 17.35
C LEU A 277 -18.76 -10.24 18.64
N ALA A 278 -17.77 -9.95 19.48
CA ALA A 278 -17.97 -9.14 20.68
C ALA A 278 -18.50 -7.76 20.29
N ASP A 279 -17.84 -7.09 19.33
CA ASP A 279 -18.25 -5.77 18.82
C ASP A 279 -19.69 -5.82 18.25
N PHE A 280 -20.02 -6.89 17.52
CA PHE A 280 -21.36 -7.10 16.97
C PHE A 280 -22.44 -7.20 18.06
N TYR A 281 -22.19 -8.00 19.10
CA TYR A 281 -23.16 -8.19 20.19
C TYR A 281 -23.24 -7.02 21.15
N GLN A 282 -22.12 -6.34 21.38
CA GLN A 282 -22.09 -5.08 22.11
C GLN A 282 -23.02 -4.05 21.45
N ARG A 283 -22.94 -3.90 20.13
CA ARG A 283 -23.81 -2.99 19.39
C ARG A 283 -25.29 -3.37 19.44
N LEU A 284 -25.60 -4.66 19.56
CA LEU A 284 -26.98 -5.13 19.70
C LEU A 284 -27.51 -5.05 21.15
N ASP A 285 -26.75 -4.46 22.07
CA ASP A 285 -27.04 -4.39 23.50
C ASP A 285 -27.28 -5.78 24.13
N ARG A 286 -26.54 -6.79 23.65
CA ARG A 286 -26.60 -8.19 24.15
C ARG A 286 -25.41 -8.49 25.05
N GLU A 287 -25.35 -7.82 26.19
CA GLU A 287 -24.28 -7.95 27.19
C GLU A 287 -24.05 -9.41 27.62
N ASP A 288 -25.11 -10.24 27.63
CA ASP A 288 -25.04 -11.65 28.02
C ASP A 288 -24.21 -12.48 27.04
N LEU A 289 -24.30 -12.18 25.74
CA LEU A 289 -23.56 -12.85 24.69
C LEU A 289 -22.16 -12.25 24.54
N GLU A 290 -22.03 -10.93 24.64
CA GLU A 290 -20.75 -10.23 24.66
C GLU A 290 -19.84 -10.76 25.79
N LYS A 291 -20.34 -10.83 27.03
CA LYS A 291 -19.57 -11.37 28.18
C LYS A 291 -19.11 -12.80 27.93
N LYS A 292 -19.96 -13.65 27.34
CA LYS A 292 -19.55 -15.03 26.99
C LYS A 292 -18.42 -15.06 25.97
N ILE A 293 -18.40 -14.13 25.02
CA ILE A 293 -17.33 -14.03 24.02
C ILE A 293 -16.04 -13.53 24.65
N LEU A 294 -16.12 -12.48 25.49
CA LEU A 294 -14.96 -11.95 26.22
C LEU A 294 -14.33 -13.01 27.13
N ASP A 295 -15.14 -13.78 27.87
CA ASP A 295 -14.67 -14.91 28.67
C ASP A 295 -13.94 -15.97 27.82
N MET A 296 -14.38 -16.19 26.57
CA MET A 296 -13.73 -17.11 25.64
C MET A 296 -12.39 -16.56 25.14
N ILE A 297 -12.33 -15.27 24.82
CA ILE A 297 -11.09 -14.59 24.43
C ILE A 297 -10.06 -14.70 25.57
N ASP A 298 -10.48 -14.45 26.81
CA ASP A 298 -9.61 -14.54 27.99
C ASP A 298 -9.07 -15.96 28.21
N LYS A 299 -9.92 -16.99 28.07
CA LYS A 299 -9.48 -18.39 28.15
C LYS A 299 -8.46 -18.74 27.07
N ARG A 300 -8.59 -18.15 25.88
CA ARG A 300 -7.73 -18.40 24.72
C ARG A 300 -6.50 -17.50 24.65
N SER A 301 -6.39 -16.48 25.50
CA SER A 301 -5.21 -15.61 25.61
C SER A 301 -3.91 -16.40 25.83
N LYS A 302 -3.99 -17.53 26.53
CA LYS A 302 -2.87 -18.44 26.84
C LYS A 302 -2.42 -19.31 25.65
N ILE A 303 -3.22 -19.40 24.59
CA ILE A 303 -2.92 -20.19 23.39
C ILE A 303 -2.05 -19.36 22.45
N LYS A 304 -0.97 -19.96 21.93
CA LYS A 304 -0.06 -19.31 20.98
C LYS A 304 -0.79 -18.97 19.69
N ASN A 305 -0.57 -17.77 19.16
CA ASN A 305 -1.25 -17.24 17.98
C ASN A 305 -1.04 -18.08 16.71
N ASP A 306 0.13 -18.69 16.55
CA ASP A 306 0.45 -19.54 15.40
C ASP A 306 -0.06 -20.98 15.53
N GLN A 307 -0.74 -21.32 16.62
CA GLN A 307 -1.27 -22.66 16.80
C GLN A 307 -2.43 -22.91 15.83
N ASN A 308 -2.42 -24.09 15.21
CA ASN A 308 -3.52 -24.52 14.35
C ASN A 308 -4.78 -24.76 15.19
N ILE A 309 -5.91 -24.21 14.74
CA ILE A 309 -7.21 -24.43 15.37
C ILE A 309 -7.93 -25.62 14.75
N LYS A 310 -8.63 -26.39 15.58
CA LYS A 310 -9.45 -27.52 15.10
C LYS A 310 -10.82 -27.01 14.65
N LYS A 311 -11.26 -27.39 13.46
CA LYS A 311 -12.58 -27.02 12.91
C LYS A 311 -13.75 -27.35 13.85
N GLN A 312 -13.67 -28.49 14.57
CA GLN A 312 -14.68 -28.88 15.56
C GLN A 312 -14.81 -27.89 16.73
N GLU A 313 -13.73 -27.19 17.10
CA GLU A 313 -13.76 -26.18 18.14
C GLU A 313 -14.44 -24.91 17.64
N ILE A 314 -14.14 -24.50 16.39
CA ILE A 314 -14.81 -23.38 15.71
C ILE A 314 -16.32 -23.64 15.65
N ASP A 315 -16.73 -24.81 15.14
CA ASP A 315 -18.15 -25.16 14.96
C ASP A 315 -18.92 -25.22 16.29
N ARG A 316 -18.29 -25.72 17.36
CA ARG A 316 -18.91 -25.79 18.69
C ARG A 316 -19.16 -24.40 19.27
N ILE A 317 -18.21 -23.50 19.08
CA ILE A 317 -18.29 -22.14 19.63
C ILE A 317 -19.29 -21.31 18.84
N LEU A 318 -19.27 -21.37 17.51
CA LEU A 318 -20.19 -20.60 16.67
C LEU A 318 -21.65 -21.01 16.84
N LYS A 319 -21.94 -22.29 17.11
CA LYS A 319 -23.31 -22.76 17.43
C LYS A 319 -23.93 -22.13 18.66
N VAL A 320 -23.12 -21.58 19.57
CA VAL A 320 -23.63 -20.86 20.75
C VAL A 320 -24.12 -19.46 20.38
N PHE A 321 -23.68 -18.93 19.23
CA PHE A 321 -23.86 -17.55 18.80
C PHE A 321 -24.59 -17.40 17.47
N SER A 322 -24.98 -18.50 16.81
CA SER A 322 -25.90 -18.53 15.67
C SER A 322 -27.30 -18.83 16.16
#